data_AF-A0A8H6MII2-F1
#
_entry.id   AF-A0A8H6MII2-F1
#
_cell.length_a   1.000
_cell.length_b   1.000
_cell.length_c   1.000
_cell.angle_alpha   90.00
_cell.angle_beta   90.00
_cell.angle_gamma   90.00
#
_symmetry.space_group_name_H-M   'P 1'
#
loop_
_entity.id
_entity.type
_entity.pdbx_description
1 polymer ?
#
loop_
_entity_poly.entity_id
_entity_poly.type
_entity_poly.pdbx_seq_one_letter_code
_entity_poly.pdbx_strand_id
1 'polypeptide(L)'
;MRAQALCKAFALEFNALLGSEHELLDFFVTTALKRRGAGGDDCVSLEPFIPGEYVKYNNNCGWVNDSDGEINKAALASSHFTFERSWGSFLDEKRFPLNDTNLGDAGFKFFFTSHKCNDICSRLNLRTTKEQCASVDFQFREDWPTMNTTLCCSSKLCRRIIQLAAANKFSDFAGHFLCDGCWPQLQKFMDTYYCEEGDGPHEFAMFRFFYESQGEPVPQKCVKHREIAQSMSNAASVGASLWNRSKTADSLGKKSSSGRIWG
;
A
#
# COMPACT_ATOMS: atom_id res chain seq x y z
N MET A 1 10.35 6.48 6.72
CA MET A 1 9.82 5.20 6.19
C MET A 1 8.38 4.93 6.61
N ARG A 2 8.03 4.95 7.91
CA ARG A 2 6.63 4.75 8.35
C ARG A 2 5.65 5.75 7.71
N ALA A 3 6.01 7.04 7.67
CA ALA A 3 5.20 8.07 7.01
C ALA A 3 4.97 7.74 5.52
N GLN A 4 6.03 7.41 4.78
CA GLN A 4 5.93 7.04 3.36
C GLN A 4 5.04 5.81 3.12
N ALA A 5 5.18 4.78 3.97
CA ALA A 5 4.33 3.59 3.89
C ALA A 5 2.85 3.93 4.13
N LEU A 6 2.57 4.85 5.08
CA LEU A 6 1.22 5.33 5.35
C LEU A 6 0.69 6.15 4.17
N CYS A 7 1.47 7.09 3.62
CA CYS A 7 1.10 7.83 2.41
C CYS A 7 0.72 6.89 1.26
N LYS A 8 1.52 5.84 1.03
CA LYS A 8 1.23 4.84 0.01
C LYS A 8 -0.06 4.06 0.29
N ALA A 9 -0.36 3.75 1.55
CA ALA A 9 -1.62 3.10 1.93
C ALA A 9 -2.85 3.99 1.62
N PHE A 10 -2.77 5.30 1.91
CA PHE A 10 -3.83 6.23 1.50
C PHE A 10 -3.93 6.37 -0.02
N ALA A 11 -2.81 6.39 -0.74
CA ALA A 11 -2.82 6.43 -2.20
C ALA A 11 -3.49 5.20 -2.82
N LEU A 12 -3.32 4.01 -2.24
CA LEU A 12 -4.06 2.81 -2.66
C LEU A 12 -5.57 3.03 -2.57
N GLU A 13 -6.07 3.50 -1.43
CA GLU A 13 -7.51 3.77 -1.24
C GLU A 13 -8.03 4.91 -2.12
N PHE A 14 -7.26 6.00 -2.22
CA PHE A 14 -7.60 7.15 -3.06
C PHE A 14 -7.79 6.73 -4.52
N ASN A 15 -6.81 6.00 -5.07
CA ASN A 15 -6.88 5.48 -6.44
C ASN A 15 -8.02 4.48 -6.62
N ALA A 16 -8.31 3.68 -5.59
CA ALA A 16 -9.40 2.71 -5.63
C ALA A 16 -10.78 3.36 -5.71
N LEU A 17 -10.95 4.52 -5.08
CA LEU A 17 -12.17 5.32 -5.13
C LEU A 17 -12.33 6.07 -6.46
N LEU A 18 -11.23 6.49 -7.09
CA LEU A 18 -11.26 7.17 -8.39
C LEU A 18 -11.41 6.22 -9.58
N GLY A 19 -11.02 4.95 -9.43
CA GLY A 19 -11.11 3.97 -10.51
C GLY A 19 -10.07 4.22 -11.62
N SER A 20 -10.44 3.94 -12.88
CA SER A 20 -9.54 3.98 -14.04
C SER A 20 -9.58 5.28 -14.84
N GLU A 21 -10.37 6.27 -14.43
CA GLU A 21 -10.54 7.53 -15.16
C GLU A 21 -9.38 8.51 -14.94
N HIS A 22 -8.49 8.25 -13.97
CA HIS A 22 -7.37 9.13 -13.62
C HIS A 22 -6.06 8.38 -13.58
N GLU A 23 -4.98 9.13 -13.82
CA GLU A 23 -3.64 8.65 -13.52
C GLU A 23 -3.52 8.31 -12.03
N LEU A 24 -2.90 7.16 -11.75
CA LEU A 24 -2.75 6.68 -10.39
C LEU A 24 -1.71 7.53 -9.65
N LEU A 25 -2.11 8.07 -8.51
CA LEU A 25 -1.16 8.69 -7.59
C LEU A 25 -0.33 7.61 -6.91
N ASP A 26 0.99 7.71 -6.92
CA ASP A 26 1.85 6.71 -6.29
C ASP A 26 2.92 7.34 -5.39
N PHE A 27 3.23 6.65 -4.31
CA PHE A 27 4.37 6.93 -3.44
C PHE A 27 5.37 5.79 -3.59
N PHE A 28 6.61 6.12 -3.93
CA PHE A 28 7.68 5.14 -3.98
C PHE A 28 7.95 4.56 -2.59
N VAL A 29 8.42 3.32 -2.56
CA VAL A 29 8.80 2.67 -1.31
C VAL A 29 10.24 3.05 -0.96
N THR A 30 10.46 3.42 0.30
CA THR A 30 11.79 3.71 0.84
C THR A 30 12.31 2.52 1.66
N THR A 31 13.60 2.21 1.54
CA THR A 31 14.28 1.14 2.30
C THR A 31 15.43 1.70 3.13
N ALA A 32 15.70 1.14 4.32
CA ALA A 32 16.84 1.53 5.15
C ALA A 32 18.06 0.67 4.83
N LEU A 33 19.18 1.31 4.54
CA LEU A 33 20.47 0.65 4.41
C LEU A 33 21.35 1.03 5.60
N LYS A 34 21.77 0.02 6.37
CA LYS A 34 22.77 0.19 7.43
C LYS A 34 24.15 -0.10 6.87
N ARG A 35 25.09 0.83 7.06
CA ARG A 35 26.47 0.64 6.59
C ARG A 35 27.21 -0.34 7.50
N ARG A 36 27.74 -1.43 6.92
CA ARG A 36 28.54 -2.40 7.67
C ARG A 36 29.88 -1.78 8.08
N GLY A 37 30.23 -1.87 9.36
CA GLY A 37 31.53 -1.42 9.89
C GLY A 37 31.61 0.04 10.33
N ALA A 38 30.53 0.82 10.26
CA ALA A 38 30.44 2.10 10.96
C ALA A 38 30.18 1.83 12.44
N GLY A 39 30.94 2.46 13.34
CA GLY A 39 30.79 2.34 14.80
C GLY A 39 29.56 3.07 15.36
N GLY A 40 28.41 2.98 14.68
CA GLY A 40 27.17 3.67 15.01
C GLY A 40 25.94 3.06 14.34
N ASP A 41 24.75 3.55 14.68
CA ASP A 41 23.46 3.09 14.15
C ASP A 41 23.03 3.82 12.85
N ASP A 42 24.02 4.38 12.15
CA ASP A 42 23.79 5.20 10.95
C ASP A 42 23.14 4.39 9.83
N CYS A 43 21.90 4.78 9.52
CA CYS A 43 21.11 4.25 8.43
C CYS A 43 20.88 5.35 7.39
N VAL A 44 20.96 4.98 6.11
CA VAL A 44 20.56 5.86 5.00
C VAL A 44 19.27 5.35 4.37
N SER A 45 18.43 6.26 3.89
CA SER A 45 17.25 5.90 3.10
C SER A 45 17.64 5.70 1.64
N LEU A 46 17.13 4.63 1.04
CA LEU A 46 17.20 4.35 -0.39
C LEU A 46 15.80 4.44 -0.99
N GLU A 47 15.72 5.00 -2.19
CA GLU A 47 14.50 5.09 -2.98
C GLU A 47 14.82 4.90 -4.48
N PRO A 48 13.84 4.47 -5.28
CA PRO A 48 14.00 4.39 -6.73
C PRO A 48 14.31 5.77 -7.33
N PHE A 49 15.18 5.80 -8.33
CA PHE A 49 15.39 7.01 -9.12
C PHE A 49 14.12 7.37 -9.90
N ILE A 50 13.70 8.63 -9.81
CA ILE A 50 12.56 9.18 -10.54
C ILE A 50 13.10 10.13 -11.62
N PRO A 51 13.05 9.74 -12.91
CA PRO A 51 13.44 10.64 -13.99
C PRO A 51 12.40 11.72 -14.22
N GLY A 52 12.84 12.87 -14.73
CA GLY A 52 11.96 13.99 -15.10
C GLY A 52 12.16 15.22 -14.23
N GLU A 53 11.24 16.17 -14.37
CA GLU A 53 11.26 17.42 -13.61
C GLU A 53 10.48 17.27 -12.30
N TYR A 54 11.09 17.70 -11.20
CA TYR A 54 10.43 17.74 -9.91
C TYR A 54 9.51 18.96 -9.81
N VAL A 55 8.22 18.71 -9.53
CA VAL A 55 7.23 19.77 -9.30
C VAL A 55 6.64 19.60 -7.90
N LYS A 56 6.58 20.69 -7.15
CA LYS A 56 5.91 20.75 -5.86
C LYS A 56 4.48 21.29 -6.06
N TYR A 57 3.48 20.54 -5.59
CA TYR A 57 2.06 20.89 -5.74
C TYR A 57 1.48 21.57 -4.51
N ASN A 58 1.98 21.24 -3.32
CA ASN A 58 1.71 21.96 -2.09
C ASN A 58 2.89 21.82 -1.13
N ASN A 59 2.87 22.58 -0.03
CA ASN A 59 3.79 22.38 1.09
C ASN A 59 3.02 22.10 2.39
N ASN A 60 3.78 21.89 3.47
CA ASN A 60 3.24 21.63 4.80
C ASN A 60 2.84 22.90 5.57
N CYS A 61 2.89 24.09 4.96
CA CYS A 61 2.56 25.37 5.60
C CYS A 61 1.65 26.28 4.74
N GLY A 62 0.80 25.66 3.90
CA GLY A 62 -0.32 26.35 3.24
C GLY A 62 -0.03 26.96 1.87
N TRP A 63 1.16 26.75 1.30
CA TRP A 63 1.38 27.06 -0.12
C TRP A 63 0.76 25.95 -0.99
N VAL A 64 0.06 26.37 -2.05
CA VAL A 64 -0.49 25.50 -3.10
C VAL A 64 -0.06 26.02 -4.46
N ASN A 65 0.22 25.10 -5.38
CA ASN A 65 0.48 25.39 -6.78
C ASN A 65 -0.84 25.82 -7.45
N ASP A 66 -0.79 26.87 -8.26
CA ASP A 66 -1.94 27.51 -8.91
C ASP A 66 -2.25 26.96 -10.33
N SER A 67 -1.45 25.99 -10.81
CA SER A 67 -1.71 25.29 -12.07
C SER A 67 -3.04 24.53 -12.06
N ASP A 68 -3.81 24.60 -13.14
CA ASP A 68 -5.08 23.85 -13.28
C ASP A 68 -4.87 22.43 -13.86
N GLY A 69 -3.64 21.93 -13.85
CA GLY A 69 -3.32 20.60 -14.36
C GLY A 69 -3.96 19.46 -13.54
N GLU A 70 -4.35 18.39 -14.22
CA GLU A 70 -5.00 17.21 -13.60
C GLU A 70 -4.17 16.59 -12.46
N ILE A 71 -2.84 16.57 -12.60
CA ILE A 71 -1.94 16.07 -11.55
C ILE A 71 -1.98 16.97 -10.32
N ASN A 72 -2.06 18.30 -10.49
CA ASN A 72 -2.18 19.22 -9.36
C ASN A 72 -3.52 19.03 -8.65
N LYS A 73 -4.62 18.89 -9.40
CA LYS A 73 -5.95 18.60 -8.85
C LYS A 73 -5.92 17.31 -8.02
N ALA A 74 -5.29 16.25 -8.52
CA ALA A 74 -5.15 14.97 -7.81
C ALA A 74 -4.28 15.12 -6.55
N ALA A 75 -3.17 15.85 -6.61
CA ALA A 75 -2.30 16.10 -5.47
C ALA A 75 -3.02 16.88 -4.35
N LEU A 76 -3.76 17.93 -4.70
CA LEU A 76 -4.53 18.72 -3.72
C LEU A 76 -5.71 17.91 -3.15
N ALA A 77 -6.45 17.19 -3.99
CA ALA A 77 -7.55 16.35 -3.56
C ALA A 77 -7.09 15.18 -2.68
N SER A 78 -5.92 14.59 -2.95
CA SER A 78 -5.38 13.52 -2.10
C SER A 78 -5.01 14.01 -0.70
N SER A 79 -4.55 15.26 -0.57
CA SER A 79 -4.27 15.90 0.72
C SER A 79 -5.56 16.14 1.53
N HIS A 80 -6.64 16.58 0.88
CA HIS A 80 -7.95 16.68 1.51
C HIS A 80 -8.50 15.28 1.88
N PHE A 81 -8.42 14.32 0.95
CA PHE A 81 -8.85 12.95 1.18
C PHE A 81 -8.16 12.32 2.40
N THR A 82 -6.84 12.50 2.56
CA THR A 82 -6.13 11.92 3.71
C THR A 82 -6.59 12.52 5.03
N PHE A 83 -6.86 13.83 5.08
CA PHE A 83 -7.46 14.47 6.26
C PHE A 83 -8.82 13.84 6.59
N GLU A 84 -9.71 13.78 5.60
CA GLU A 84 -11.07 13.30 5.81
C GLU A 84 -11.11 11.81 6.15
N ARG A 85 -10.37 11.00 5.40
CA ARG A 85 -10.34 9.53 5.55
C ARG A 85 -9.69 9.10 6.87
N SER A 86 -8.85 9.94 7.45
CA SER A 86 -8.20 9.71 8.75
C SER A 86 -8.91 10.36 9.93
N TRP A 87 -10.03 11.05 9.71
CA TRP A 87 -10.71 11.86 10.73
C TRP A 87 -9.75 12.84 11.42
N GLY A 88 -8.95 13.54 10.62
CA GLY A 88 -7.92 14.48 11.08
C GLY A 88 -6.69 13.86 11.73
N SER A 89 -6.66 12.55 11.95
CA SER A 89 -5.61 11.87 12.74
C SER A 89 -4.37 11.49 11.91
N PHE A 90 -4.26 11.95 10.66
CA PHE A 90 -3.09 11.64 9.81
C PHE A 90 -1.80 12.30 10.34
N LEU A 91 -1.90 13.55 10.80
CA LEU A 91 -0.79 14.36 11.31
C LEU A 91 -0.72 14.40 12.84
N ASP A 92 -1.30 13.44 13.56
CA ASP A 92 -1.18 13.36 15.02
C ASP A 92 0.30 13.42 15.45
N GLU A 93 0.64 14.38 16.30
CA GLU A 93 1.99 14.62 16.83
C GLU A 93 2.60 13.35 17.45
N LYS A 94 1.77 12.49 18.06
CA LYS A 94 2.20 11.22 18.67
C LYS A 94 2.56 10.16 17.63
N ARG A 95 2.05 10.28 16.40
CA ARG A 95 2.23 9.29 15.33
C ARG A 95 3.59 9.42 14.66
N PHE A 96 4.10 10.66 14.54
CA PHE A 96 5.40 10.97 13.94
C PHE A 96 6.20 11.95 14.81
N PRO A 97 6.64 11.54 16.02
CA PRO A 97 7.22 12.44 17.02
C PRO A 97 8.60 12.99 16.64
N LEU A 98 9.28 12.39 15.65
CA LEU A 98 10.61 12.79 15.18
C LEU A 98 10.57 13.59 13.88
N ASN A 99 9.39 14.07 13.48
CA ASN A 99 9.22 14.75 12.20
C ASN A 99 8.88 16.23 12.40
N ASP A 100 9.89 17.09 12.31
CA ASP A 100 9.75 18.55 12.45
C ASP A 100 8.87 19.18 11.35
N THR A 101 8.55 18.43 10.29
CA THR A 101 7.58 18.86 9.26
C THR A 101 6.13 18.56 9.64
N ASN A 102 5.90 17.80 10.71
CA ASN A 102 4.59 17.54 11.26
C ASN A 102 4.14 18.74 12.13
N LEU A 103 3.30 19.59 11.55
CA LEU A 103 2.73 20.75 12.26
C LEU A 103 1.42 20.42 12.99
N GLY A 104 1.12 19.14 13.20
CA GLY A 104 -0.11 18.70 13.86
C GLY A 104 -1.36 19.25 13.16
N ASP A 105 -2.33 19.65 13.97
CA ASP A 105 -3.58 20.27 13.51
C ASP A 105 -3.35 21.59 12.75
N ALA A 106 -2.27 22.31 13.06
CA ALA A 106 -1.94 23.58 12.39
C ALA A 106 -1.60 23.35 10.92
N GLY A 107 -0.92 22.23 10.59
CA GLY A 107 -0.56 21.88 9.21
C GLY A 107 -1.78 21.79 8.30
N PHE A 108 -2.82 21.07 8.75
CA PHE A 108 -4.06 20.97 7.98
C PHE A 108 -4.85 22.29 7.96
N LYS A 109 -4.86 23.07 9.05
CA LYS A 109 -5.46 24.42 9.02
C LYS A 109 -4.82 25.29 7.93
N PHE A 110 -3.50 25.26 7.79
CA PHE A 110 -2.82 25.97 6.71
C PHE A 110 -3.15 25.42 5.32
N PHE A 111 -3.31 24.10 5.18
CA PHE A 111 -3.77 23.53 3.92
C PHE A 111 -5.17 24.05 3.55
N PHE A 112 -6.13 24.01 4.46
CA PHE A 112 -7.51 24.42 4.18
C PHE A 112 -7.69 25.93 3.99
N THR A 113 -6.75 26.78 4.45
CA THR A 113 -6.84 28.22 4.20
C THR A 113 -6.65 28.57 2.72
N SER A 114 -5.82 27.81 2.00
CA SER A 114 -5.49 28.01 0.59
C SER A 114 -6.09 26.95 -0.34
N HIS A 115 -6.49 25.79 0.16
CA HIS A 115 -7.16 24.76 -0.63
C HIS A 115 -8.51 25.24 -1.15
N LYS A 116 -8.74 25.00 -2.44
CA LYS A 116 -10.06 25.10 -3.08
C LYS A 116 -10.42 23.71 -3.54
N CYS A 117 -11.59 23.22 -3.10
CA CYS A 117 -12.09 21.93 -3.57
C CYS A 117 -12.23 21.94 -5.10
N ASN A 118 -11.83 20.85 -5.73
CA ASN A 118 -11.93 20.64 -7.16
C ASN A 118 -12.95 19.53 -7.48
N ASP A 119 -13.03 19.16 -8.75
CA ASP A 119 -13.89 18.09 -9.28
C ASP A 119 -13.58 16.72 -8.65
N ILE A 120 -12.31 16.42 -8.34
CA ILE A 120 -11.91 15.19 -7.65
C ILE A 120 -12.44 15.19 -6.21
N CYS A 121 -12.28 16.29 -5.45
CA CYS A 121 -12.87 16.43 -4.11
C CYS A 121 -14.38 16.21 -4.13
N SER A 122 -15.04 16.80 -5.13
CA SER A 122 -16.50 16.74 -5.30
C SER A 122 -16.98 15.31 -5.60
N ARG A 123 -16.30 14.62 -6.52
CA ARG A 123 -16.62 13.22 -6.86
C ARG A 123 -16.35 12.26 -5.71
N LEU A 124 -15.30 12.50 -4.93
CA LEU A 124 -15.04 11.77 -3.68
C LEU A 124 -15.98 12.18 -2.54
N ASN A 125 -16.93 13.10 -2.78
CA ASN A 125 -17.87 13.62 -1.79
C ASN A 125 -17.19 14.02 -0.48
N LEU A 126 -16.03 14.71 -0.59
CA LEU A 126 -15.31 15.17 0.59
C LEU A 126 -16.10 16.28 1.29
N ARG A 127 -16.33 16.15 2.59
CA ARG A 127 -17.23 17.01 3.38
C ARG A 127 -16.52 18.14 4.10
N THR A 128 -15.26 17.95 4.46
CA THR A 128 -14.51 18.91 5.27
C THR A 128 -14.36 20.24 4.54
N THR A 129 -14.75 21.34 5.18
CA THR A 129 -14.61 22.69 4.61
C THR A 129 -13.64 23.57 5.39
N LYS A 130 -13.21 24.66 4.74
CA LYS A 130 -12.38 25.70 5.38
C LYS A 130 -13.06 26.32 6.60
N GLU A 131 -14.38 26.51 6.54
CA GLU A 131 -15.18 27.07 7.63
C GLU A 131 -15.18 26.14 8.84
N GLN A 132 -15.35 24.83 8.60
CA GLN A 132 -15.28 23.80 9.64
C GLN A 132 -13.89 23.72 10.29
N CYS A 133 -12.82 23.88 9.50
CA CYS A 133 -11.46 23.99 10.04
C CYS A 133 -11.26 25.22 10.94
N ALA A 134 -11.93 26.33 10.64
CA ALA A 134 -11.84 27.56 11.42
C ALA A 134 -12.63 27.46 12.73
N SER A 135 -13.78 26.78 12.73
CA SER A 135 -14.60 26.55 13.92
C SER A 135 -14.19 25.33 14.75
N VAL A 136 -13.32 24.46 14.22
CA VAL A 136 -12.94 23.16 14.80
C VAL A 136 -14.17 22.25 15.00
N ASP A 137 -15.15 22.38 14.12
CA ASP A 137 -16.36 21.56 14.08
C ASP A 137 -16.37 20.73 12.80
N PHE A 138 -15.62 19.62 12.82
CA PHE A 138 -15.40 18.79 11.64
C PHE A 138 -16.55 17.81 11.42
N GLN A 139 -17.10 17.82 10.20
CA GLN A 139 -18.02 16.78 9.76
C GLN A 139 -17.30 15.87 8.77
N PHE A 140 -16.87 14.71 9.26
CA PHE A 140 -16.21 13.73 8.42
C PHE A 140 -17.22 12.88 7.65
N ARG A 141 -16.77 12.36 6.50
CA ARG A 141 -17.50 11.32 5.78
C ARG A 141 -17.35 9.97 6.49
N GLU A 142 -18.48 9.38 6.86
CA GLU A 142 -18.56 8.07 7.51
C GLU A 142 -18.73 6.93 6.50
N ASP A 143 -19.62 7.12 5.52
CA ASP A 143 -19.96 6.08 4.53
C ASP A 143 -19.10 6.17 3.27
N TRP A 144 -18.23 5.18 3.07
CA TRP A 144 -17.39 5.05 1.88
C TRP A 144 -17.91 3.94 0.97
N PRO A 145 -17.90 4.11 -0.37
CA PRO A 145 -18.41 3.10 -1.29
C PRO A 145 -17.46 1.89 -1.33
N THR A 146 -17.94 0.80 -1.93
CA THR A 146 -17.06 -0.32 -2.27
C THR A 146 -15.97 0.16 -3.22
N MET A 147 -14.73 -0.02 -2.80
CA MET A 147 -13.54 0.43 -3.53
C MET A 147 -13.18 -0.55 -4.64
N ASN A 148 -12.75 -0.04 -5.80
CA ASN A 148 -12.13 -0.88 -6.82
C ASN A 148 -10.87 -1.54 -6.25
N THR A 149 -10.45 -2.68 -6.79
CA THR A 149 -9.23 -3.33 -6.28
C THR A 149 -7.99 -2.72 -6.91
N THR A 150 -7.36 -1.79 -6.19
CA THR A 150 -5.96 -1.40 -6.42
C THR A 150 -5.04 -2.26 -5.56
N LEU A 151 -3.84 -2.52 -6.06
CA LEU A 151 -2.82 -3.29 -5.34
C LEU A 151 -1.43 -2.80 -5.73
N CYS A 152 -0.43 -3.18 -4.95
CA CYS A 152 0.96 -2.95 -5.33
C CYS A 152 1.48 -4.12 -6.15
N CYS A 153 2.28 -3.83 -7.18
CA CYS A 153 3.07 -4.82 -7.91
C CYS A 153 3.78 -5.78 -6.93
N SER A 154 3.75 -7.08 -7.23
CA SER A 154 4.30 -8.12 -6.37
C SER A 154 5.82 -8.09 -6.26
N SER A 155 6.53 -7.41 -7.16
CA SER A 155 7.97 -7.17 -6.98
C SER A 155 8.20 -6.21 -5.81
N LYS A 156 8.88 -6.69 -4.74
CA LYS A 156 9.27 -5.93 -3.53
C LYS A 156 10.11 -4.69 -3.86
N LEU A 157 10.85 -4.70 -4.96
CA LEU A 157 11.65 -3.55 -5.40
C LEU A 157 10.82 -2.53 -6.19
N CYS A 158 9.77 -2.97 -6.89
CA CYS A 158 8.92 -2.07 -7.68
C CYS A 158 7.80 -1.46 -6.84
N ARG A 159 6.92 -2.31 -6.29
CA ARG A 159 5.74 -1.91 -5.49
C ARG A 159 4.88 -0.80 -6.11
N ARG A 160 4.95 -0.58 -7.43
CA ARG A 160 4.09 0.37 -8.15
C ARG A 160 2.62 0.03 -7.90
N ILE A 161 1.79 1.03 -7.63
CA ILE A 161 0.35 0.84 -7.53
C ILE A 161 -0.23 0.56 -8.93
N ILE A 162 -1.05 -0.48 -9.03
CA ILE A 162 -1.73 -0.90 -10.25
C ILE A 162 -3.20 -1.24 -9.96
N GLN A 163 -4.05 -1.10 -10.98
CA GLN A 163 -5.42 -1.62 -10.93
C GLN A 163 -5.39 -3.13 -11.11
N LEU A 164 -6.17 -3.89 -10.32
CA LEU A 164 -6.24 -5.36 -10.42
C LEU A 164 -6.68 -5.83 -11.81
N ALA A 165 -7.54 -5.06 -12.48
CA ALA A 165 -8.00 -5.34 -13.84
C ALA A 165 -6.87 -5.22 -14.88
N ALA A 166 -5.89 -4.34 -14.63
CA ALA A 166 -4.72 -4.13 -15.49
C ALA A 166 -3.49 -4.97 -15.07
N ALA A 167 -3.59 -5.73 -13.98
CA ALA A 167 -2.46 -6.52 -13.49
C ALA A 167 -2.20 -7.73 -14.39
N ASN A 168 -0.93 -7.93 -14.75
CA ASN A 168 -0.48 -9.16 -15.40
C ASN A 168 -0.48 -10.31 -14.38
N LYS A 169 -0.99 -11.47 -14.80
CA LYS A 169 -1.22 -12.66 -13.97
C LYS A 169 -0.73 -13.90 -14.69
N PHE A 170 -0.37 -14.92 -13.92
CA PHE A 170 0.00 -16.24 -14.43
C PHE A 170 -0.72 -17.32 -13.65
N SER A 171 -1.23 -18.36 -14.32
CA SER A 171 -1.93 -19.48 -13.67
C SER A 171 -1.03 -20.20 -12.67
N ASP A 172 0.24 -20.40 -13.02
CA ASP A 172 1.23 -21.08 -12.17
C ASP A 172 1.87 -20.14 -11.13
N PHE A 173 1.37 -18.91 -11.04
CA PHE A 173 1.86 -17.89 -10.13
C PHE A 173 0.68 -17.16 -9.48
N ALA A 174 -0.31 -17.96 -9.06
CA ALA A 174 -1.51 -17.50 -8.40
C ALA A 174 -1.17 -16.62 -7.17
N GLY A 175 -1.92 -15.52 -7.02
CA GLY A 175 -1.72 -14.56 -5.92
C GLY A 175 -0.66 -13.48 -6.18
N HIS A 176 0.07 -13.54 -7.30
CA HIS A 176 0.99 -12.49 -7.72
C HIS A 176 0.41 -11.64 -8.85
N PHE A 177 0.66 -10.33 -8.77
CA PHE A 177 0.12 -9.32 -9.68
C PHE A 177 1.24 -8.37 -10.08
N LEU A 178 1.53 -8.29 -11.38
CA LEU A 178 2.70 -7.58 -11.90
C LEU A 178 2.26 -6.39 -12.77
N CYS A 179 2.98 -5.28 -12.63
CA CYS A 179 2.81 -4.13 -13.51
C CYS A 179 3.45 -4.38 -14.88
N ASP A 180 3.07 -3.58 -15.88
CA ASP A 180 3.56 -3.72 -17.27
C ASP A 180 5.07 -3.49 -17.41
N GLY A 181 5.71 -2.82 -16.43
CA GLY A 181 7.16 -2.67 -16.41
C GLY A 181 7.89 -3.89 -15.87
N CYS A 182 7.34 -4.56 -14.85
CA CYS A 182 7.96 -5.75 -14.24
C CYS A 182 7.63 -7.03 -15.00
N TRP A 183 6.49 -7.07 -15.68
CA TRP A 183 6.01 -8.25 -16.36
C TRP A 183 6.99 -8.78 -17.44
N PRO A 184 7.46 -7.97 -18.41
CA PRO A 184 8.40 -8.43 -19.42
C PRO A 184 9.76 -8.83 -18.84
N GLN A 185 10.21 -8.14 -17.78
CA GLN A 185 11.45 -8.47 -17.10
C GLN A 185 11.38 -9.86 -16.48
N LEU A 186 10.26 -10.16 -15.82
CA LEU A 186 10.03 -11.45 -15.20
C LEU A 186 10.02 -12.56 -16.26
N GLN A 187 9.33 -12.36 -17.38
CA GLN A 187 9.29 -13.32 -18.48
C GLN A 187 10.68 -13.63 -19.07
N LYS A 188 11.58 -12.64 -19.11
CA LYS A 188 12.95 -12.83 -19.61
C LYS A 188 13.79 -13.79 -18.76
N PHE A 189 13.49 -13.91 -17.47
CA PHE A 189 14.18 -14.80 -16.53
C PHE A 189 13.33 -16.02 -16.14
N MET A 190 12.39 -16.39 -17.02
CA MET A 190 11.60 -17.61 -16.87
C MET A 190 12.41 -18.80 -17.34
N ASP A 191 12.58 -19.77 -16.47
CA ASP A 191 13.29 -21.02 -16.74
C ASP A 191 12.37 -22.21 -16.41
N THR A 192 12.64 -23.35 -17.06
CA THR A 192 11.96 -24.61 -16.78
C THR A 192 12.69 -25.36 -15.66
N TYR A 193 11.93 -25.83 -14.67
CA TYR A 193 12.42 -26.63 -13.54
C TYR A 193 11.68 -27.96 -13.48
N TYR A 194 12.28 -28.93 -12.78
CA TYR A 194 11.72 -30.27 -12.62
C TYR A 194 11.24 -30.48 -11.19
N CYS A 195 10.03 -31.03 -11.04
CA CYS A 195 9.47 -31.47 -9.77
C CYS A 195 9.44 -33.00 -9.76
N GLU A 196 10.09 -33.62 -8.76
CA GLU A 196 10.19 -35.08 -8.63
C GLU A 196 9.06 -35.72 -7.80
N GLU A 197 8.04 -34.94 -7.43
CA GLU A 197 6.93 -35.38 -6.57
C GLU A 197 5.74 -35.90 -7.39
N GLY A 198 4.95 -36.79 -6.79
CA GLY A 198 3.75 -37.37 -7.39
C GLY A 198 4.05 -38.61 -8.25
N ASP A 199 3.31 -38.77 -9.36
CA ASP A 199 3.38 -39.95 -10.24
C ASP A 199 4.61 -39.97 -11.17
N GLY A 200 5.53 -39.02 -11.02
CA GLY A 200 6.80 -38.96 -11.73
C GLY A 200 7.35 -37.54 -11.92
N PRO A 201 8.61 -37.42 -12.38
CA PRO A 201 9.22 -36.14 -12.67
C PRO A 201 8.44 -35.39 -13.75
N HIS A 202 8.13 -34.12 -13.49
CA HIS A 202 7.45 -33.25 -14.47
C HIS A 202 7.99 -31.82 -14.41
N GLU A 203 7.87 -31.14 -15.54
CA GLU A 203 8.37 -29.77 -15.71
C GLU A 203 7.36 -28.73 -15.17
N PHE A 204 7.89 -27.61 -14.67
CA PHE A 204 7.11 -26.42 -14.36
C PHE A 204 7.93 -25.14 -14.63
N ALA A 205 7.24 -24.07 -15.02
CA ALA A 205 7.87 -22.77 -15.24
C ALA A 205 8.15 -22.04 -13.91
N MET A 206 9.30 -21.38 -13.80
CA MET A 206 9.70 -20.67 -12.59
C MET A 206 10.53 -19.41 -12.90
N PHE A 207 10.35 -18.39 -12.08
CA PHE A 207 11.07 -17.12 -12.19
C PHE A 207 12.11 -17.02 -11.07
N ARG A 208 13.29 -17.60 -11.27
CA ARG A 208 14.33 -17.65 -10.23
C ARG A 208 14.64 -16.26 -9.65
N PHE A 209 14.85 -15.29 -10.54
CA PHE A 209 15.13 -13.90 -10.17
C PHE A 209 14.02 -13.27 -9.32
N PHE A 210 12.75 -13.64 -9.53
CA PHE A 210 11.65 -13.12 -8.73
C PHE A 210 11.82 -13.50 -7.26
N TYR A 211 12.00 -14.79 -6.96
CA TYR A 211 12.15 -15.27 -5.57
C TYR A 211 13.43 -14.70 -4.93
N GLU A 212 14.55 -14.73 -5.65
CA GLU A 212 15.82 -14.19 -5.15
C GLU A 212 15.71 -12.69 -4.85
N SER A 213 15.11 -11.91 -5.75
CA SER A 213 14.88 -10.46 -5.51
C SER A 213 13.86 -10.18 -4.40
N GLN A 214 13.01 -11.16 -4.06
CA GLN A 214 12.15 -11.09 -2.89
C GLN A 214 12.88 -11.47 -1.59
N GLY A 215 14.08 -12.04 -1.65
CA GLY A 215 14.76 -12.67 -0.51
C GLY A 215 14.14 -14.00 -0.09
N GLU A 216 13.39 -14.64 -0.99
CA GLU A 216 12.70 -15.91 -0.76
C GLU A 216 13.50 -17.07 -1.38
N PRO A 217 13.42 -18.29 -0.81
CA PRO A 217 14.05 -19.45 -1.42
C PRO A 217 13.38 -19.81 -2.75
N VAL A 218 14.20 -20.22 -3.73
CA VAL A 218 13.72 -20.69 -5.03
C VAL A 218 12.97 -22.01 -4.84
N PRO A 219 11.68 -22.10 -5.25
CA PRO A 219 10.91 -23.30 -5.03
C PRO A 219 11.41 -24.48 -5.86
N GLN A 220 11.54 -25.63 -5.22
CA GLN A 220 11.97 -26.90 -5.85
C GLN A 220 10.80 -27.78 -6.30
N LYS A 221 9.56 -27.35 -6.01
CA LYS A 221 8.34 -28.11 -6.31
C LYS A 221 7.38 -27.24 -7.13
N CYS A 222 6.61 -27.88 -8.01
CA CYS A 222 5.56 -27.21 -8.77
C CYS A 222 4.47 -26.64 -7.84
N VAL A 223 3.61 -25.75 -8.35
CA VAL A 223 2.55 -25.09 -7.56
C VAL A 223 1.64 -26.09 -6.85
N LYS A 224 1.14 -27.09 -7.59
CA LYS A 224 0.21 -28.10 -7.06
C LYS A 224 0.80 -28.82 -5.84
N HIS A 225 2.05 -29.28 -5.94
CA HIS A 225 2.71 -29.98 -4.84
C HIS A 225 3.09 -29.05 -3.68
N ARG A 226 3.28 -27.74 -3.92
CA ARG A 226 3.45 -26.75 -2.85
C ARG A 226 2.15 -26.50 -2.08
N GLU A 227 1.03 -26.36 -2.78
CA GLU A 227 -0.28 -26.12 -2.17
C GLU A 227 -0.74 -27.31 -1.33
N ILE A 228 -0.54 -28.54 -1.82
CA ILE A 228 -0.81 -29.76 -1.04
C ILE A 228 0.02 -29.79 0.25
N ALA A 229 1.33 -29.53 0.14
CA ALA A 229 2.21 -29.50 1.31
C ALA A 229 1.80 -28.41 2.34
N GLN A 230 1.41 -27.22 1.86
CA GLN A 230 0.92 -26.14 2.72
C GLN A 230 -0.43 -26.49 3.36
N SER A 231 -1.36 -27.09 2.62
CA SER A 231 -2.64 -27.56 3.14
C SER A 231 -2.46 -28.61 4.23
N MET A 232 -1.55 -29.57 4.02
CA MET A 232 -1.22 -30.59 5.03
C MET A 232 -0.57 -29.98 6.27
N SER A 233 0.35 -29.03 6.10
CA SER A 233 0.98 -28.30 7.21
C SER A 233 -0.04 -27.48 8.01
N ASN A 234 -0.95 -26.79 7.32
CA ASN A 234 -2.03 -26.03 7.94
C ASN A 234 -3.05 -26.94 8.65
N ALA A 235 -3.37 -28.10 8.08
CA ALA A 235 -4.21 -29.09 8.73
C ALA A 235 -3.55 -29.64 10.01
N ALA A 236 -2.23 -29.88 9.99
CA ALA A 236 -1.47 -30.31 11.15
C ALA A 236 -1.41 -29.23 12.24
N SER A 237 -1.24 -27.95 11.87
CA SER A 237 -1.24 -26.84 12.82
C SER A 237 -2.62 -26.55 13.41
N VAL A 238 -3.68 -26.70 12.61
CA VAL A 238 -5.08 -26.66 13.08
C VAL A 238 -5.38 -27.85 14.01
N GLY A 239 -4.90 -29.05 13.70
CA GLY A 239 -5.01 -30.23 14.58
C GLY A 239 -4.35 -30.02 15.94
N ALA A 240 -3.16 -29.41 15.97
CA ALA A 240 -2.48 -29.03 17.21
C ALA A 240 -3.19 -27.87 17.96
N SER A 241 -3.78 -26.92 17.22
CA SER A 241 -4.56 -25.80 17.77
C SER A 241 -5.90 -26.25 18.38
N LEU A 242 -6.57 -27.22 17.76
CA LEU A 242 -7.83 -27.81 18.25
C LEU A 242 -7.61 -28.64 19.52
N TRP A 243 -6.48 -29.33 19.64
CA TRP A 243 -6.09 -30.03 20.87
C TRP A 243 -5.85 -29.04 22.02
N ASN A 244 -5.27 -27.86 21.73
CA ASN A 244 -5.07 -26.80 22.73
C ASN A 244 -6.36 -26.02 23.05
N ARG A 245 -7.29 -25.86 22.11
CA ARG A 245 -8.60 -25.19 22.32
C ARG A 245 -9.59 -26.00 23.15
N SER A 246 -9.47 -27.34 23.19
CA SER A 246 -10.28 -28.17 24.09
C SER A 246 -10.00 -27.92 25.58
N LYS A 247 -8.96 -27.14 25.93
CA LYS A 247 -8.66 -26.73 27.31
C LYS A 247 -9.18 -25.34 27.69
N THR A 248 -9.73 -24.56 26.75
CA THR A 248 -10.03 -23.13 26.97
C THR A 248 -11.41 -22.70 26.49
N ALA A 249 -12.27 -23.64 26.09
CA ALA A 249 -13.63 -23.37 25.62
C ALA A 249 -14.64 -23.16 26.75
N ASP A 250 -14.35 -22.26 27.69
CA ASP A 250 -15.34 -21.62 28.55
C ASP A 250 -15.09 -20.10 28.50
N SER A 251 -15.74 -19.43 27.54
CA SER A 251 -16.22 -18.02 27.59
C SER A 251 -16.23 -17.30 26.23
N LEU A 252 -17.45 -16.87 25.85
CA LEU A 252 -17.81 -15.63 25.12
C LEU A 252 -17.28 -15.46 23.67
N GLY A 253 -18.06 -15.10 22.65
CA GLY A 253 -19.24 -14.24 22.59
C GLY A 253 -19.00 -13.15 21.53
N LYS A 254 -19.68 -13.29 20.37
CA LYS A 254 -19.81 -12.44 19.16
C LYS A 254 -19.14 -11.04 19.12
N LYS A 255 -18.40 -10.76 18.03
CA LYS A 255 -17.98 -9.40 17.59
C LYS A 255 -18.73 -8.94 16.33
N SER A 256 -19.15 -7.67 16.34
CA SER A 256 -19.51 -6.87 15.17
C SER A 256 -18.32 -5.96 14.82
N SER A 257 -18.01 -5.80 13.53
CA SER A 257 -16.86 -5.04 13.03
C SER A 257 -17.29 -3.66 12.52
N SER A 258 -16.84 -2.60 13.21
CA SER A 258 -16.91 -1.20 12.78
C SER A 258 -15.49 -0.61 12.82
N GLY A 259 -15.09 0.08 11.75
CA GLY A 259 -13.92 0.97 11.66
C GLY A 259 -12.55 0.28 11.79
N ARG A 260 -11.75 0.26 10.72
CA ARG A 260 -10.33 -0.09 10.84
C ARG A 260 -9.62 1.04 11.60
N ILE A 261 -9.35 0.82 12.89
CA ILE A 261 -8.39 1.59 13.66
C ILE A 261 -7.02 1.32 13.04
N TRP A 262 -6.39 2.36 12.50
CA TRP A 262 -5.01 2.30 12.01
C TRP A 262 -4.06 2.47 13.20
N GLY A 263 -3.93 1.42 14.00
CA GLY A 263 -2.95 1.30 15.09
C GLY A 263 -1.60 0.77 14.62
#